data_AF-A0A2R6L9V6-F1
#
_entry.id   AF-A0A2R6L9V6-F1
#
_cell.length_a   1.000
_cell.length_b   1.000
_cell.length_c   1.000
_cell.angle_alpha   90.00
_cell.angle_beta   90.00
_cell.angle_gamma   90.00
#
_symmetry.space_group_name_H-M   'P 1'
#
loop_
_entity.id
_entity.type
_entity.pdbx_description
1 polymer ?
#
loop_
_entity_poly.entity_id
_entity_poly.type
_entity_poly.pdbx_seq_one_letter_code
_entity_poly.pdbx_strand_id
1 'polypeptide(L)'
;FDAAKHDSRVAGDHEDSQAYQAAVLRTISERLRADGVPAVAFALRDTDSTGMGVFAQDGTAKASTETLARSFAPLQAFLADPTPGTSEVIVANDTPANHNLAVEWSAGEESWSFDADVDAQGRWRGGSVTVPGEAEGVSILLRVNDHEIENQYDI
;
A
#
# COMPACT_ATOMS: atom_id res chain seq x y z
N PHE A 1 21.24 -3.83 -13.20
CA PHE A 1 21.29 -3.97 -11.74
C PHE A 1 22.47 -3.16 -11.22
N ASP A 2 22.27 -2.33 -10.20
CA ASP A 2 23.33 -1.55 -9.53
C ASP A 2 23.59 -2.18 -8.16
N ALA A 3 24.65 -2.97 -8.07
CA ALA A 3 24.99 -3.71 -6.86
C ALA A 3 25.33 -2.79 -5.68
N ALA A 4 26.05 -1.69 -5.92
CA ALA A 4 26.43 -0.78 -4.85
C ALA A 4 25.21 -0.11 -4.20
N LYS A 5 24.20 0.25 -5.01
CA LYS A 5 22.93 0.78 -4.49
C LYS A 5 22.13 -0.28 -3.76
N HIS A 6 22.08 -1.50 -4.28
CA HIS A 6 21.42 -2.63 -3.63
C HIS A 6 22.03 -2.92 -2.26
N ASP A 7 23.34 -3.11 -2.19
CA ASP A 7 24.07 -3.50 -0.98
C ASP A 7 24.03 -2.40 0.10
N SER A 8 23.81 -1.15 -0.29
CA SER A 8 23.59 -0.04 0.65
C SER A 8 22.22 -0.06 1.34
N ARG A 9 21.27 -0.83 0.82
CA ARG A 9 19.88 -0.89 1.28
C ARG A 9 19.50 -2.24 1.87
N VAL A 10 20.10 -3.30 1.36
CA VAL A 10 19.82 -4.68 1.73
C VAL A 10 21.13 -5.32 2.15
N ALA A 11 21.29 -5.55 3.46
CA ALA A 11 22.47 -6.23 4.01
C ALA A 11 22.35 -7.77 3.97
N GLY A 12 21.14 -8.28 3.67
CA GLY A 12 20.80 -9.69 3.76
C GLY A 12 20.54 -10.35 2.41
N ASP A 13 19.67 -11.35 2.40
CA ASP A 13 19.56 -12.30 1.28
C ASP A 13 18.50 -11.89 0.23
N HIS A 14 18.11 -12.85 -0.61
CA HIS A 14 17.13 -12.62 -1.67
C HIS A 14 15.74 -12.23 -1.14
N GLU A 15 15.34 -12.75 0.02
CA GLU A 15 14.04 -12.44 0.64
C GLU A 15 14.01 -11.00 1.14
N ASP A 16 15.08 -10.55 1.79
CA ASP A 16 15.24 -9.17 2.25
C ASP A 16 15.20 -8.17 1.07
N SER A 17 15.80 -8.54 -0.06
CA SER A 17 15.73 -7.74 -1.29
C SER A 17 14.31 -7.64 -1.83
N GLN A 18 13.54 -8.74 -1.83
CA GLN A 18 12.16 -8.73 -2.31
C GLN A 18 11.24 -7.95 -1.37
N ALA A 19 11.43 -8.07 -0.05
CA ALA A 19 10.69 -7.31 0.95
C ALA A 19 10.94 -5.81 0.79
N TYR A 20 12.21 -5.40 0.60
CA TYR A 20 12.55 -4.01 0.34
C TYR A 20 11.92 -3.49 -0.97
N GLN A 21 11.97 -4.28 -2.05
CA GLN A 21 11.33 -3.92 -3.32
C GLN A 21 9.81 -3.73 -3.14
N ALA A 22 9.15 -4.64 -2.42
CA ALA A 22 7.72 -4.56 -2.13
C ALA A 22 7.39 -3.29 -1.33
N ALA A 23 8.14 -2.99 -0.27
CA ALA A 23 7.95 -1.78 0.53
C ALA A 23 8.09 -0.50 -0.32
N VAL A 24 9.12 -0.40 -1.16
CA VAL A 24 9.31 0.75 -2.06
C VAL A 24 8.15 0.88 -3.05
N LEU A 25 7.74 -0.21 -3.67
CA LEU A 25 6.63 -0.21 -4.63
C LEU A 25 5.31 0.18 -3.97
N ARG A 26 5.07 -0.27 -2.74
CA ARG A 26 3.92 0.15 -1.94
C ARG A 26 3.91 1.66 -1.76
N THR A 27 4.96 2.23 -1.16
CA THR A 27 5.05 3.66 -0.87
C THR A 27 4.84 4.50 -2.12
N ILE A 28 5.49 4.16 -3.23
CA ILE A 28 5.38 4.93 -4.46
C ILE A 28 3.99 4.77 -5.09
N SER A 29 3.45 3.55 -5.17
CA SER A 29 2.14 3.32 -5.81
C SER A 29 1.00 3.94 -5.01
N GLU A 30 0.97 3.79 -3.69
CA GLU A 30 -0.02 4.42 -2.81
C GLU A 30 0.09 5.95 -2.89
N ARG A 31 1.30 6.51 -2.89
CA ARG A 31 1.48 7.98 -3.02
C ARG A 31 1.05 8.52 -4.38
N LEU A 32 1.41 7.87 -5.47
CA LEU A 32 0.97 8.29 -6.81
C LEU A 32 -0.56 8.19 -6.92
N ARG A 33 -1.15 7.13 -6.36
CA ARG A 33 -2.60 6.93 -6.35
C ARG A 33 -3.33 7.95 -5.48
N ALA A 34 -2.74 8.33 -4.34
CA ALA A 34 -3.20 9.43 -3.50
C ALA A 34 -3.35 10.72 -4.31
N ASP A 35 -2.35 11.01 -5.14
CA ASP A 35 -2.27 12.24 -5.94
C ASP A 35 -3.00 12.13 -7.29
N GLY A 36 -3.67 11.00 -7.56
CA GLY A 36 -4.40 10.77 -8.81
C GLY A 36 -3.50 10.64 -10.04
N VAL A 37 -2.23 10.28 -9.84
CA VAL A 37 -1.24 10.14 -10.90
C VAL A 37 -1.26 8.70 -11.43
N PRO A 38 -1.53 8.48 -12.73
CA PRO A 38 -1.45 7.15 -13.33
C PRO A 38 -0.02 6.59 -13.25
N ALA A 39 0.10 5.32 -12.87
CA ALA A 39 1.38 4.66 -12.66
C ALA A 39 1.42 3.28 -13.31
N VAL A 40 2.60 2.88 -13.76
CA VAL A 40 2.89 1.53 -14.24
C VAL A 40 4.20 1.08 -13.61
N ALA A 41 4.20 -0.09 -12.99
CA ALA A 41 5.43 -0.69 -12.47
C ALA A 41 6.28 -1.24 -13.63
N PHE A 42 7.56 -0.89 -13.65
CA PHE A 42 8.53 -1.44 -14.59
C PHE A 42 9.60 -2.23 -13.82
N ALA A 43 9.88 -3.50 -14.15
CA ALA A 43 9.30 -4.31 -15.22
C ALA A 43 8.19 -5.25 -14.71
N LEU A 44 7.34 -5.78 -15.60
CA LEU A 44 6.36 -6.79 -15.21
C LEU A 44 7.04 -8.13 -14.89
N ARG A 45 7.97 -8.59 -15.74
CA ARG A 45 8.65 -9.88 -15.63
C ARG A 45 10.15 -9.71 -15.80
N ASP A 46 10.93 -10.46 -15.04
CA ASP A 46 12.38 -10.50 -15.24
C ASP A 46 12.75 -11.10 -16.60
N THR A 47 13.83 -10.58 -17.20
CA THR A 47 14.42 -11.12 -18.42
C THR A 47 15.47 -12.20 -18.16
N ASP A 48 16.02 -12.25 -16.95
CA ASP A 48 17.02 -13.22 -16.48
C ASP A 48 16.76 -13.58 -15.00
N SER A 49 17.67 -14.32 -14.36
CA SER A 49 17.53 -14.75 -12.96
C SER A 49 17.61 -13.62 -11.93
N THR A 50 17.94 -12.39 -12.34
CA THR A 50 18.17 -11.24 -11.48
C THR A 50 17.55 -9.98 -12.07
N GLY A 51 16.37 -9.58 -11.62
CA GLY A 51 15.74 -8.37 -12.12
C GLY A 51 14.76 -7.69 -11.19
N MET A 52 14.27 -6.55 -11.68
CA MET A 52 13.28 -5.69 -11.02
C MET A 52 11.84 -6.03 -11.42
N GLY A 53 11.64 -7.14 -12.11
CA GLY A 53 10.33 -7.69 -12.44
C GLY A 53 9.53 -7.97 -11.17
N VAL A 54 8.21 -7.77 -11.24
CA VAL A 54 7.30 -8.19 -10.15
C VAL A 54 6.99 -9.69 -10.23
N PHE A 55 7.17 -10.27 -11.42
CA PHE A 55 7.29 -11.70 -11.65
C PHE A 55 8.74 -12.06 -11.99
N ALA A 56 9.20 -13.20 -11.49
CA ALA A 56 10.47 -13.81 -11.87
C ALA A 56 10.46 -14.27 -13.35
N GLN A 57 11.63 -14.64 -13.87
CA GLN A 57 11.78 -15.01 -15.28
C GLN A 57 10.89 -16.20 -15.68
N ASP A 58 10.61 -17.14 -14.78
CA ASP A 58 9.74 -18.29 -15.00
C ASP A 58 8.24 -17.94 -14.85
N GLY A 59 7.90 -16.74 -14.39
CA GLY A 59 6.55 -16.29 -14.11
C GLY A 59 6.12 -16.47 -12.65
N THR A 60 7.00 -16.94 -11.78
CA THR A 60 6.74 -17.02 -10.33
C THR A 60 6.54 -15.62 -9.76
N ALA A 61 5.48 -15.42 -8.98
CA ALA A 61 5.19 -14.13 -8.35
C ALA A 61 6.23 -13.82 -7.27
N LYS A 62 6.76 -12.59 -7.28
CA LYS A 62 7.53 -12.04 -6.15
C LYS A 62 6.60 -11.37 -5.15
N ALA A 63 7.10 -11.09 -3.94
CA ALA A 63 6.36 -10.39 -2.88
C ALA A 63 5.68 -9.10 -3.37
N SER A 64 6.34 -8.36 -4.26
CA SER A 64 5.83 -7.12 -4.86
C SER A 64 4.53 -7.29 -5.67
N THR A 65 4.21 -8.49 -6.16
CA THR A 65 2.99 -8.74 -6.95
C THR A 65 1.75 -8.48 -6.10
N GLU A 66 1.70 -9.09 -4.92
CA GLU A 66 0.57 -8.95 -3.99
C GLU A 66 0.47 -7.51 -3.48
N THR A 67 1.61 -6.89 -3.19
CA THR A 67 1.67 -5.47 -2.81
C THR A 67 1.02 -4.56 -3.85
N LEU A 68 1.41 -4.69 -5.12
CA LEU A 68 0.83 -3.87 -6.18
C LEU A 68 -0.63 -4.21 -6.45
N ALA A 69 -1.04 -5.48 -6.34
CA ALA A 69 -2.44 -5.87 -6.46
C ALA A 69 -3.31 -5.17 -5.40
N ARG A 70 -2.83 -5.11 -4.15
CA ARG A 70 -3.50 -4.40 -3.06
C ARG A 70 -3.49 -2.88 -3.26
N SER A 71 -2.35 -2.30 -3.62
CA SER A 71 -2.22 -0.85 -3.84
C SER A 71 -3.01 -0.35 -5.05
N PHE A 72 -3.27 -1.20 -6.05
CA PHE A 72 -4.12 -0.89 -7.21
C PHE A 72 -5.53 -1.49 -7.15
N ALA A 73 -5.94 -2.07 -6.01
CA ALA A 73 -7.31 -2.56 -5.84
C ALA A 73 -8.31 -1.40 -6.08
N PRO A 74 -9.36 -1.54 -6.91
CA PRO A 74 -10.16 -0.40 -7.41
C PRO A 74 -10.73 0.53 -6.34
N LEU A 75 -11.01 0.00 -5.15
CA LEU A 75 -11.33 0.75 -3.95
C LEU A 75 -10.31 0.34 -2.88
N GLN A 76 -9.65 1.32 -2.23
CA GLN A 76 -8.62 1.04 -1.23
C GLN A 76 -8.42 2.24 -0.29
N ALA A 77 -7.93 1.96 0.92
CA ALA A 77 -7.44 2.98 1.85
C ALA A 77 -5.95 2.83 2.14
N PHE A 78 -5.29 3.96 2.36
CA PHE A 78 -3.88 3.99 2.75
C PHE A 78 -3.57 5.22 3.62
N LEU A 79 -2.44 5.15 4.31
CA LEU A 79 -1.89 6.27 5.08
C LEU A 79 -1.05 7.16 4.17
N ALA A 80 -1.18 8.48 4.32
CA ALA A 80 -0.30 9.42 3.64
C ALA A 80 1.17 9.26 4.08
N ASP A 81 1.39 8.93 5.35
CA ASP A 81 2.70 8.67 5.96
C ASP A 81 2.56 7.57 7.03
N PRO A 82 2.87 6.30 6.72
CA PRO A 82 2.78 5.20 7.66
C PRO A 82 4.01 5.18 8.59
N THR A 83 4.15 6.21 9.43
CA THR A 83 5.16 6.30 10.49
C THR A 83 4.52 6.75 11.80
N PRO A 84 5.18 6.57 12.96
CA PRO A 84 4.63 7.02 14.23
C PRO A 84 4.29 8.52 14.24
N GLY A 85 3.11 8.86 14.74
CA GLY A 85 2.54 10.21 14.69
C GLY A 85 1.23 10.28 13.92
N THR A 86 0.79 11.51 13.61
CA THR A 86 -0.48 11.73 12.91
C THR A 86 -0.30 11.58 11.41
N SER A 87 -1.06 10.67 10.80
CA SER A 87 -1.16 10.49 9.35
C SER A 87 -2.58 10.69 8.86
N GLU A 88 -2.73 11.37 7.73
CA GLU A 88 -3.99 11.40 6.97
C GLU A 88 -4.33 9.99 6.47
N VAL A 89 -5.63 9.65 6.51
CA VAL A 89 -6.19 8.48 5.81
C VAL A 89 -6.78 8.94 4.50
N ILE A 90 -6.39 8.24 3.44
CA ILE A 90 -6.84 8.53 2.09
C ILE A 90 -7.59 7.30 1.59
N VAL A 91 -8.83 7.51 1.16
CA VAL A 91 -9.62 6.48 0.47
C VAL A 91 -9.65 6.81 -1.01
N ALA A 92 -9.12 5.92 -1.84
CA ALA A 92 -9.13 6.04 -3.29
C ALA A 92 -10.19 5.14 -3.91
N ASN A 93 -11.06 5.73 -4.73
CA ASN A 93 -12.09 5.04 -5.48
C ASN A 93 -11.88 5.27 -6.97
N ASP A 94 -11.39 4.27 -7.68
CA ASP A 94 -11.22 4.33 -9.14
C ASP A 94 -12.42 3.74 -9.89
N THR A 95 -13.48 3.35 -9.16
CA THR A 95 -14.72 2.81 -9.75
C THR A 95 -15.64 3.93 -10.23
N PRO A 96 -16.60 3.65 -11.15
CA PRO A 96 -17.53 4.66 -11.66
C PRO A 96 -18.72 4.95 -10.72
N ALA A 97 -18.75 4.36 -9.53
CA ALA A 97 -19.82 4.55 -8.56
C ALA A 97 -19.34 5.35 -7.35
N ASN A 98 -20.22 6.13 -6.75
CA ASN A 98 -19.98 6.73 -5.44
C ASN A 98 -20.12 5.65 -4.36
N HIS A 99 -19.32 5.75 -3.30
CA HIS A 99 -19.41 4.85 -2.15
C HIS A 99 -19.51 5.64 -0.84
N ASN A 100 -20.34 5.15 0.05
CA ASN A 100 -20.33 5.48 1.46
C ASN A 100 -19.73 4.29 2.20
N LEU A 101 -18.67 4.54 2.96
CA LEU A 101 -17.79 3.52 3.51
C LEU A 101 -17.62 3.76 5.01
N ALA A 102 -17.56 2.68 5.79
CA ALA A 102 -16.99 2.77 7.12
C ALA A 102 -15.50 2.45 7.03
N VAL A 103 -14.68 3.32 7.59
CA VAL A 103 -13.24 3.12 7.73
C VAL A 103 -12.97 2.81 9.20
N GLU A 104 -12.42 1.65 9.47
CA GLU A 104 -11.94 1.24 10.78
C GLU A 104 -10.42 1.21 10.73
N TRP A 105 -9.76 1.63 11.81
CA TRP A 105 -8.32 1.43 11.94
C TRP A 105 -7.96 0.99 13.35
N SER A 106 -6.82 0.32 13.44
CA SER A 106 -6.21 -0.07 14.71
C SER A 106 -4.69 0.02 14.65
N ALA A 107 -4.08 0.39 15.77
CA ALA A 107 -2.64 0.38 15.98
C ALA A 107 -2.35 0.14 17.48
N GLY A 108 -1.76 -1.01 17.82
CA GLY A 108 -1.63 -1.42 19.22
C GLY A 108 -2.99 -1.56 19.91
N GLU A 109 -3.19 -0.84 21.01
CA GLU A 109 -4.46 -0.80 21.76
C GLU A 109 -5.42 0.29 21.25
N GLU A 110 -4.96 1.19 20.38
CA GLU A 110 -5.77 2.27 19.82
C GLU A 110 -6.59 1.75 18.64
N SER A 111 -7.87 2.13 18.59
CA SER A 111 -8.74 1.86 17.44
C SER A 111 -9.81 2.93 17.32
N TRP A 112 -10.22 3.21 16.09
CA TRP A 112 -11.27 4.19 15.82
C TRP A 112 -11.96 3.90 14.49
N SER A 113 -13.13 4.49 14.29
CA SER A 113 -13.84 4.44 13.02
C SER A 113 -14.43 5.78 12.60
N PHE A 114 -14.56 5.98 11.28
CA PHE A 114 -15.22 7.13 10.70
C PHE A 114 -15.83 6.77 9.34
N ASP A 115 -16.83 7.53 8.93
CA ASP A 115 -17.46 7.38 7.62
C ASP A 115 -16.69 8.16 6.55
N ALA A 116 -16.59 7.57 5.36
CA ALA A 116 -16.00 8.18 4.19
C ALA A 116 -16.97 8.12 3.01
N ASP A 117 -17.44 9.29 2.58
CA ASP A 117 -18.16 9.47 1.33
C ASP A 117 -17.15 9.78 0.22
N VAL A 118 -16.96 8.82 -0.70
CA VAL A 118 -16.01 8.95 -1.81
C VAL A 118 -16.75 8.91 -3.15
N ASP A 119 -16.58 9.98 -3.92
CA ASP A 119 -17.16 10.08 -5.26
C ASP A 119 -16.54 9.06 -6.24
N ALA A 120 -17.27 8.76 -7.31
CA ALA A 120 -16.77 8.01 -8.45
C ALA A 120 -15.46 8.62 -8.98
N GLN A 121 -14.43 7.79 -9.17
CA GLN A 121 -13.08 8.22 -9.60
C GLN A 121 -12.43 9.25 -8.65
N GLY A 122 -12.91 9.34 -7.40
CA GLY A 122 -12.56 10.33 -6.41
C GLY A 122 -11.56 9.83 -5.35
N ARG A 123 -11.14 10.78 -4.50
CA ARG A 123 -10.35 10.51 -3.30
C ARG A 123 -10.96 11.27 -2.14
N TRP A 124 -11.15 10.57 -1.02
CA TRP A 124 -11.57 11.16 0.24
C TRP A 124 -10.36 11.31 1.17
N ARG A 125 -10.31 12.44 1.90
CA ARG A 125 -9.18 12.86 2.76
C ARG A 125 -9.66 13.50 4.08
N GLY A 126 -10.77 12.99 4.62
CA GLY A 126 -11.47 13.65 5.74
C GLY A 126 -11.02 13.17 7.13
N GLY A 127 -10.13 12.18 7.22
CA GLY A 127 -9.78 11.50 8.46
C GLY A 127 -8.28 11.39 8.66
N SER A 128 -7.87 11.24 9.92
CA SER A 128 -6.48 11.00 10.30
C SER A 128 -6.42 9.96 11.40
N VAL A 129 -5.33 9.21 11.43
CA VAL A 129 -4.97 8.32 12.52
C VAL A 129 -3.80 8.91 13.28
N THR A 130 -3.69 8.60 14.57
CA THR A 130 -2.47 8.85 15.34
C THR A 130 -1.86 7.50 15.65
N VAL A 131 -0.77 7.17 14.96
CA VAL A 131 -0.02 5.94 15.17
C VAL A 131 0.81 6.07 16.45
N PRO A 132 0.59 5.22 17.47
CA PRO A 132 1.40 5.22 18.69
C PRO A 132 2.88 5.01 18.40
N GLY A 133 3.76 5.52 19.27
CA GLY A 133 5.22 5.41 19.11
C GLY A 133 5.75 3.98 19.22
N GLU A 134 4.99 3.13 19.90
CA GLU A 134 5.26 1.74 20.21
C GLU A 134 4.45 0.74 19.38
N ALA A 135 3.63 1.23 18.44
CA ALA A 135 2.86 0.35 17.58
C ALA A 135 3.79 -0.39 16.61
N GLU A 136 3.69 -1.71 16.56
CA GLU A 136 4.41 -2.55 15.59
C GLU A 136 3.77 -2.52 14.20
N GLY A 137 2.51 -2.07 14.12
CA GLY A 137 1.78 -2.00 12.86
C GLY A 137 0.46 -1.24 12.96
N VAL A 138 -0.08 -0.93 11.79
CA VAL A 138 -1.39 -0.27 11.62
C VAL A 138 -2.22 -1.07 10.65
N SER A 139 -3.46 -1.43 11.02
CA SER A 139 -4.45 -1.97 10.08
C SER A 139 -5.50 -0.92 9.76
N ILE A 140 -5.91 -0.88 8.49
CA ILE A 140 -7.06 -0.10 7.99
C ILE A 140 -8.00 -1.09 7.32
N LEU A 141 -9.25 -1.08 7.74
CA LEU A 141 -10.33 -1.87 7.17
C LEU A 141 -11.40 -0.95 6.60
N LEU A 142 -11.66 -1.10 5.31
CA LEU A 142 -12.81 -0.51 4.65
C LEU A 142 -13.96 -1.50 4.62
N ARG A 143 -15.14 -1.06 5.04
CA ARG A 143 -16.39 -1.80 4.87
C ARG A 143 -17.27 -1.12 3.83
N VAL A 144 -17.63 -1.88 2.80
CA VAL A 144 -18.53 -1.45 1.72
C VAL A 144 -19.59 -2.51 1.49
N ASN A 145 -20.84 -2.22 1.83
CA ASN A 145 -21.91 -3.22 1.83
C ASN A 145 -21.47 -4.48 2.63
N ASP A 146 -21.46 -5.65 2.00
CA ASP A 146 -21.03 -6.93 2.60
C ASP A 146 -19.56 -7.28 2.31
N HIS A 147 -18.75 -6.32 1.85
CA HIS A 147 -17.35 -6.52 1.51
C HIS A 147 -16.40 -5.77 2.46
N GLU A 148 -15.27 -6.41 2.73
CA GLU A 148 -14.17 -5.91 3.53
C GLU A 148 -12.93 -5.78 2.66
N ILE A 149 -12.23 -4.64 2.77
CA ILE A 149 -10.97 -4.39 2.07
C ILE A 149 -9.97 -3.93 3.12
N GLU A 150 -8.88 -4.67 3.27
CA GLU A 150 -7.88 -4.42 4.30
C GLU A 150 -6.56 -3.91 3.72
N ASN A 151 -5.90 -3.02 4.46
CA ASN A 151 -4.52 -2.62 4.24
C ASN A 151 -3.77 -2.56 5.58
N GLN A 152 -2.57 -3.12 5.66
CA GLN A 152 -1.78 -3.23 6.90
C GLN A 152 -0.36 -2.73 6.70
N TYR A 153 0.18 -1.96 7.63
CA TYR A 153 1.56 -1.46 7.64
C TYR A 153 2.30 -2.05 8.82
N ASP A 154 3.56 -2.43 8.59
CA ASP A 154 4.53 -2.69 9.65
C ASP A 154 5.28 -1.38 9.92
N ILE A 155 5.39 -0.97 11.19
CA ILE A 155 5.93 0.34 11.62
C ILE A 155 7.26 0.15 12.36
#